data_AF-A0A2K4MSS4-F1
#
_entry.id   AF-A0A2K4MSS4-F1
#
_cell.length_a   1.000
_cell.length_b   1.000
_cell.length_c   1.000
_cell.angle_alpha   90.00
_cell.angle_beta   90.00
_cell.angle_gamma   90.00
#
_symmetry.space_group_name_H-M   'P 1'
#
loop_
_entity.id
_entity.type
_entity.pdbx_description
1 polymer ?
#
loop_
_entity_poly.entity_id
_entity_poly.type
_entity_poly.pdbx_seq_one_letter_code
_entity_poly.pdbx_strand_id
1 'polypeptide(L)'
;MTTELRDYFAAQAPADIPAWFEWKPDRERPSIPSKFELNSEELRQQLEGLGDWLDVKDVHPEVAALADHMARARTAAEQWDRQRDIGRYIAWRWAYADMMIAARQKAEE
;
A
#
# COMPACT_ATOMS: atom_id res chain seq x y z
N MET A 1 -31.67 -12.51 -17.41
CA MET A 1 -30.25 -12.45 -17.04
C MET A 1 -30.21 -11.86 -15.64
N THR A 2 -29.78 -12.63 -14.64
CA THR A 2 -29.57 -12.11 -13.27
C THR A 2 -28.34 -11.23 -13.32
N THR A 3 -28.54 -9.91 -13.28
CA THR A 3 -27.46 -8.95 -13.09
C THR A 3 -26.83 -9.23 -11.74
N GLU A 4 -25.51 -9.49 -11.68
CA GLU A 4 -24.85 -9.70 -10.40
C GLU A 4 -24.95 -8.44 -9.53
N LEU A 5 -24.99 -8.59 -8.21
CA LEU A 5 -25.12 -7.47 -7.26
C LEU A 5 -24.02 -6.41 -7.49
N ARG A 6 -22.83 -6.88 -7.89
CA ARG A 6 -21.69 -6.03 -8.26
C ARG A 6 -21.98 -5.18 -9.49
N ASP A 7 -22.54 -5.77 -10.54
CA ASP A 7 -22.90 -5.04 -11.76
C ASP A 7 -23.99 -4.00 -11.50
N TYR A 8 -24.96 -4.33 -10.63
CA TYR A 8 -25.99 -3.38 -10.21
C TYR A 8 -25.38 -2.14 -9.55
N PHE A 9 -24.50 -2.32 -8.56
CA PHE A 9 -23.86 -1.18 -7.90
C PHE A 9 -22.92 -0.42 -8.83
N ALA A 10 -22.18 -1.11 -9.71
CA ALA A 10 -21.31 -0.44 -10.68
C ALA A 10 -22.11 0.41 -11.69
N ALA A 11 -23.30 -0.04 -12.10
CA ALA A 11 -24.20 0.72 -12.98
C ALA A 11 -24.83 1.93 -12.27
N GLN A 12 -25.12 1.81 -10.97
CA GLN A 12 -25.69 2.88 -10.14
C GLN A 12 -24.65 3.83 -9.55
N ALA A 13 -23.36 3.51 -9.67
CA ALA A 13 -22.28 4.37 -9.21
C ALA A 13 -22.39 5.74 -9.90
N PRO A 14 -22.18 6.86 -9.18
CA PRO A 14 -22.19 8.19 -9.77
C PRO A 14 -21.23 8.32 -10.97
N ALA A 15 -21.37 9.37 -11.77
CA ALA A 15 -20.45 9.60 -12.90
C ALA A 15 -19.05 10.02 -12.41
N ASP A 16 -18.99 10.77 -11.32
CA ASP A 16 -17.77 11.26 -10.67
C ASP A 16 -17.63 10.69 -9.26
N ILE A 17 -16.39 10.61 -8.76
CA ILE A 17 -16.09 10.12 -7.41
C ILE A 17 -16.65 11.12 -6.38
N PRO A 18 -17.63 10.73 -5.54
CA PRO A 18 -18.14 11.63 -4.52
C PRO A 18 -17.07 11.96 -3.47
N ALA A 19 -17.10 13.18 -2.92
CA ALA A 19 -16.17 13.58 -1.85
C ALA A 19 -16.27 12.69 -0.58
N TRP A 20 -17.42 12.05 -0.36
CA TRP A 20 -17.63 11.11 0.74
C TRP A 20 -17.15 9.68 0.43
N PHE A 21 -16.77 9.37 -0.81
CA PHE A 21 -16.30 8.05 -1.18
C PHE A 21 -14.90 7.80 -0.62
N GLU A 22 -14.84 6.85 0.32
CA GLU A 22 -13.61 6.45 0.96
C GLU A 22 -13.23 5.04 0.50
N TRP A 23 -12.29 4.92 -0.43
CA TRP A 23 -11.72 3.61 -0.76
C TRP A 23 -11.07 2.99 0.48
N LYS A 24 -11.47 1.75 0.81
CA LYS A 24 -10.95 0.99 1.95
C LYS A 24 -10.16 -0.23 1.46
N PRO A 25 -8.82 -0.20 1.51
CA PRO A 25 -8.02 -1.37 1.20
C PRO A 25 -8.19 -2.46 2.25
N ASP A 26 -8.00 -3.71 1.83
CA ASP A 26 -8.00 -4.88 2.71
C ASP A 26 -6.82 -4.90 3.69
N ARG A 27 -5.79 -4.09 3.44
CA ARG A 27 -4.54 -4.05 4.20
C ARG A 27 -4.10 -2.62 4.43
N GLU A 28 -3.49 -2.36 5.57
CA GLU A 28 -2.85 -1.07 5.83
C GLU A 28 -1.63 -0.86 4.95
N ARG A 29 -1.28 0.41 4.72
CA ARG A 29 -0.07 0.77 3.98
C ARG A 29 1.16 0.33 4.79
N PRO A 30 2.08 -0.46 4.21
CA PRO A 30 3.32 -0.85 4.88
C PRO A 30 4.11 0.36 5.37
N SER A 31 4.59 0.29 6.62
CA SER A 31 5.53 1.28 7.15
C SER A 31 6.93 1.01 6.63
N ILE A 32 7.64 2.07 6.25
CA ILE A 32 9.04 1.96 5.82
C ILE A 32 9.91 2.15 7.07
N PRO A 33 10.78 1.17 7.41
CA PRO A 33 11.71 1.27 8.53
C PRO A 33 12.57 2.53 8.49
N SER A 34 12.94 3.03 9.66
CA SER A 34 13.76 4.23 9.80
C SER A 34 15.24 3.87 9.96
N LYS A 35 16.14 4.66 9.37
CA LYS A 35 17.59 4.54 9.63
C LYS A 35 17.95 4.65 11.12
N PHE A 36 17.09 5.30 11.91
CA PHE A 36 17.27 5.47 13.35
C PHE A 36 17.00 4.18 14.16
N GLU A 37 16.56 3.11 13.52
CA GLU A 37 16.55 1.76 14.12
C GLU A 37 17.97 1.21 14.35
N LEU A 38 18.98 1.79 13.68
CA LEU A 38 20.39 1.52 13.95
C LEU A 38 20.87 2.30 15.18
N ASN A 39 21.50 1.58 16.10
CA ASN A 39 21.88 2.07 17.43
C ASN A 39 23.15 2.94 17.46
N SER A 40 23.86 3.07 16.34
CA SER A 40 25.07 3.90 16.26
C SER A 40 25.11 4.75 14.99
N GLU A 41 25.82 5.86 15.08
CA GLU A 41 26.01 6.77 13.95
C GLU A 41 26.86 6.12 12.84
N GLU A 42 27.84 5.30 13.22
CA GLU A 42 28.67 4.56 12.27
C GLU A 42 27.84 3.62 11.39
N LEU A 43 26.89 2.89 11.98
CA LEU A 43 25.99 2.01 11.22
C LEU A 43 25.07 2.81 10.29
N ARG A 44 24.62 4.00 10.71
CA ARG A 44 23.80 4.87 9.87
C ARG A 44 24.59 5.42 8.68
N GLN A 45 25.84 5.80 8.88
CA GLN A 45 26.73 6.23 7.80
C GLN A 45 26.99 5.10 6.80
N GLN A 46 27.15 3.86 7.28
CA GLN A 46 27.25 2.70 6.39
C GLN A 46 25.97 2.50 5.57
N LEU A 47 24.79 2.68 6.17
CA LEU A 47 23.51 2.60 5.45
C LEU A 47 23.38 3.70 4.39
N GLU A 48 23.83 4.92 4.69
CA GLU A 48 23.80 6.05 3.74
C GLU A 48 24.76 5.85 2.58
N GLY A 49 25.92 5.23 2.81
CA GLY A 49 26.90 4.93 1.76
C GLY A 49 26.64 3.65 0.97
N LEU A 50 25.71 2.81 1.42
CA LEU A 50 25.40 1.52 0.81
C LEU A 50 24.78 1.70 -0.57
N GLY A 51 25.44 1.15 -1.60
CA GLY A 51 25.04 1.27 -3.00
C GLY A 51 25.66 2.47 -3.73
N ASP A 52 26.18 3.46 -3.00
CA ASP A 52 26.87 4.62 -3.57
C ASP A 52 28.40 4.41 -3.56
N TRP A 53 28.99 4.12 -2.38
CA TRP A 53 30.44 3.89 -2.23
C TRP A 53 30.79 2.68 -1.34
N LEU A 54 29.79 1.97 -0.80
CA LEU A 54 29.95 0.71 -0.09
C LEU A 54 29.13 -0.40 -0.76
N ASP A 55 29.71 -1.59 -0.91
CA ASP A 55 28.97 -2.79 -1.30
C ASP A 55 28.31 -3.45 -0.07
N VAL A 56 27.26 -4.26 -0.29
CA VAL A 56 26.57 -5.02 0.77
C VAL A 56 27.52 -5.93 1.57
N LYS A 57 28.60 -6.41 0.96
CA LYS A 57 29.62 -7.25 1.61
C LYS A 57 30.54 -6.47 2.57
N ASP A 58 30.59 -5.14 2.42
CA ASP A 58 31.52 -4.25 3.14
C ASP A 58 30.84 -3.52 4.31
N VAL A 59 29.55 -3.75 4.53
CA VAL A 59 28.77 -3.17 5.64
C VAL A 59 28.47 -4.18 6.73
N HIS A 60 28.14 -3.68 7.91
CA HIS A 60 27.71 -4.52 9.02
C HIS A 60 26.44 -5.31 8.66
N PRO A 61 26.27 -6.57 9.12
CA PRO A 61 25.10 -7.39 8.80
C PRO A 61 23.75 -6.74 9.15
N GLU A 62 23.69 -5.97 10.24
CA GLU A 62 22.49 -5.22 10.62
C GLU A 62 22.11 -4.14 9.59
N VAL A 63 23.10 -3.47 9.00
CA VAL A 63 22.89 -2.47 7.95
C VAL A 63 22.34 -3.14 6.70
N ALA A 64 22.93 -4.28 6.29
CA ALA A 64 22.46 -5.05 5.17
C ALA A 64 21.01 -5.55 5.38
N ALA A 65 20.70 -6.08 6.56
CA ALA A 65 19.37 -6.56 6.90
C ALA A 65 18.32 -5.43 6.91
N LEU A 66 18.66 -4.26 7.47
CA LEU A 66 17.78 -3.11 7.48
C LEU A 66 17.57 -2.56 6.07
N ALA A 67 18.62 -2.44 5.26
CA ALA A 67 18.52 -1.96 3.88
C ALA A 67 17.60 -2.85 3.03
N ASP A 68 17.74 -4.17 3.17
CA ASP A 68 16.90 -5.16 2.50
C ASP A 68 15.44 -5.10 2.98
N HIS A 69 15.22 -4.92 4.29
CA HIS A 69 13.88 -4.69 4.84
C HIS A 69 13.25 -3.39 4.30
N MET A 70 14.00 -2.28 4.28
CA MET A 70 13.55 -1.00 3.73
C MET A 70 13.20 -1.11 2.25
N ALA A 71 14.00 -1.84 1.46
CA ALA A 71 13.74 -2.07 0.05
C ALA A 71 12.41 -2.82 -0.17
N ARG A 72 12.20 -3.93 0.55
CA ARG A 72 10.93 -4.67 0.50
C ARG A 72 9.74 -3.81 0.94
N ALA A 73 9.89 -3.09 2.04
CA ALA A 73 8.83 -2.23 2.57
C ALA A 73 8.46 -1.11 1.59
N ARG A 74 9.45 -0.49 0.92
CA ARG A 74 9.23 0.49 -0.15
C ARG A 74 8.45 -0.12 -1.31
N THR A 75 8.87 -1.27 -1.82
CA THR A 75 8.16 -1.95 -2.92
C THR A 75 6.71 -2.28 -2.54
N ALA A 76 6.48 -2.76 -1.33
CA ALA A 76 5.14 -3.07 -0.85
C ALA A 76 4.28 -1.80 -0.66
N ALA A 77 4.85 -0.72 -0.13
CA ALA A 77 4.18 0.57 0.01
C ALA A 77 3.81 1.17 -1.35
N GLU A 78 4.71 1.09 -2.34
CA GLU A 78 4.45 1.55 -3.71
C GLU A 78 3.32 0.75 -4.37
N GLN A 79 3.30 -0.58 -4.19
CA GLN A 79 2.21 -1.42 -4.69
C GLN A 79 0.87 -1.04 -4.05
N TRP A 80 0.86 -0.79 -2.74
CA TRP A 80 -0.31 -0.33 -2.02
C TRP A 80 -0.77 1.04 -2.53
N ASP A 81 0.14 2.00 -2.73
CA ASP A 81 -0.17 3.33 -3.25
C ASP A 81 -0.76 3.24 -4.67
N ARG A 82 -0.25 2.34 -5.53
CA ARG A 82 -0.84 2.09 -6.85
C ARG A 82 -2.25 1.50 -6.76
N GLN A 83 -2.49 0.56 -5.85
CA GLN A 83 -3.82 0.00 -5.63
C GLN A 83 -4.80 1.07 -5.14
N ARG A 84 -4.35 1.96 -4.25
CA ARG A 84 -5.12 3.12 -3.81
C ARG A 84 -5.49 4.00 -4.99
N ASP A 85 -4.54 4.32 -5.86
CA ASP A 85 -4.78 5.22 -6.98
C ASP A 85 -5.72 4.59 -8.02
N ILE A 86 -5.61 3.28 -8.27
CA ILE A 86 -6.56 2.53 -9.10
C ILE A 86 -7.96 2.57 -8.48
N GLY A 87 -8.09 2.25 -7.19
CA GLY A 87 -9.37 2.22 -6.47
C GLY A 87 -10.00 3.59 -6.32
N ARG A 88 -9.19 4.65 -6.18
CA ARG A 88 -9.68 6.03 -6.09
C ARG A 88 -10.05 6.62 -7.44
N TYR A 89 -9.28 6.39 -8.49
CA TYR A 89 -9.43 7.18 -9.73
C TYR A 89 -9.76 6.36 -10.98
N ILE A 90 -9.16 5.19 -11.16
CA ILE A 90 -9.19 4.46 -12.45
C ILE A 90 -10.34 3.46 -12.53
N ALA A 91 -10.59 2.72 -11.44
CA ALA A 91 -11.58 1.66 -11.36
C ALA A 91 -12.61 1.89 -10.24
N TRP A 92 -12.82 3.16 -9.87
CA TRP A 92 -13.55 3.53 -8.65
C TRP A 92 -15.01 3.05 -8.62
N ARG A 93 -15.70 2.97 -9.76
CA ARG A 93 -17.10 2.47 -9.83
C ARG A 93 -17.21 1.00 -9.42
N TRP A 94 -16.20 0.20 -9.72
CA TRP A 94 -16.12 -1.19 -9.29
C TRP A 94 -15.73 -1.30 -7.82
N ALA A 95 -14.79 -0.47 -7.35
CA ALA A 95 -14.47 -0.40 -5.93
C ALA A 95 -15.67 0.03 -5.08
N TYR A 96 -16.49 0.96 -5.61
CA TYR A 96 -17.78 1.34 -5.02
C TYR A 96 -18.72 0.14 -4.90
N ALA A 97 -18.85 -0.66 -5.95
CA ALA A 97 -19.68 -1.85 -5.92
C ALA A 97 -19.23 -2.83 -4.84
N ASP A 98 -17.93 -3.14 -4.78
CA ASP A 98 -17.37 -4.07 -3.81
C ASP A 98 -17.59 -3.57 -2.36
N MET A 99 -17.43 -2.27 -2.12
CA MET A 99 -17.72 -1.65 -0.82
C MET A 99 -19.20 -1.73 -0.41
N MET A 100 -20.13 -1.48 -1.33
CA MET A 100 -21.56 -1.55 -1.05
C MET A 100 -22.02 -2.97 -0.74
N ILE A 101 -21.43 -3.97 -1.42
CA ILE A 101 -21.64 -5.40 -1.10
C ILE A 101 -21.14 -5.71 0.30
N ALA A 102 -19.91 -5.33 0.64
CA ALA A 102 -19.34 -5.59 1.96
C ALA A 102 -20.12 -4.88 3.09
N ALA A 103 -20.56 -3.64 2.87
CA ALA A 103 -21.37 -2.89 3.83
C ALA A 103 -22.72 -3.56 4.09
N ARG A 104 -23.34 -4.12 3.03
CA ARG A 104 -24.59 -4.87 3.14
C ARG A 104 -24.40 -6.14 3.97
N GLN A 105 -23.35 -6.90 3.71
CA GLN A 105 -23.04 -8.12 4.48
C GLN A 105 -22.91 -7.83 5.97
N LYS A 106 -22.21 -6.75 6.34
CA LYS A 106 -22.09 -6.32 7.75
C LYS A 106 -23.40 -5.86 8.40
N ALA A 107 -24.40 -5.46 7.61
CA ALA A 107 -25.71 -5.07 8.13
C ALA A 107 -26.65 -6.27 8.33
N GLU A 108 -26.30 -7.42 7.76
CA GLU A 108 -27.04 -8.68 7.88
C GLU A 108 -26.47 -9.58 9.00
N GLU A 109 -25.32 -9.23 9.58
CA GLU A 109 -24.70 -9.81 10.79
C GLU A 109 -25.18 -9.12 12.08
#